data_AF-A0A6N9BJA9-F1
#
_entry.id   AF-A0A6N9BJA9-F1
#
_cell.length_a   1.000
_cell.length_b   1.000
_cell.length_c   1.000
_cell.angle_alpha   90.00
_cell.angle_beta   90.00
_cell.angle_gamma   90.00
#
_symmetry.space_group_name_H-M   'P 1'
#
loop_
_entity.id
_entity.type
_entity.pdbx_description
1 polymer ?
#
loop_
_entity_poly.entity_id
_entity_poly.type
_entity_poly.pdbx_seq_one_letter_code
_entity_poly.pdbx_strand_id
1 'polypeptide(L)'
;MVPHGALCRGRGADAGVLYRCARLRGHGPGAAGAGRQGDRLPQPGPGGTPSGGLHKRQEGGRPLQQREPCGLPHRGPCGAARHGGGAGCRGCRLQSAQPWQHLVDLFRGPGAQRHRDFLRYALEGGPAAGGRLGPGAERRRPRPLDRRALPRPAGLRARRRLSGAPVTEITVAEAYLALLKARGVDVLFANPGTDFAPIVEAYARAGETGLDFPTPHTIVHETVAVGMADGYWQASGRMAAVMAHVNVGTANALMGLINARRDNVPIFMAAGRSPVTEKGRKGARDRGIHWGQDMYDQAGMLREAVKWDYELRLADQLEAVVERALAVAATPPKGPVYFTMPREIMAEPLPGFSLSPEPRQKPVSPGLPDPAAIAEGAAVLSAAARPLIVANRGAGWQVLADFAERFAMPVVEFWASRASLPGDHPMHGGFDPGPWLERADAVLVLDAMVPWMPAEQDIPAGCKVVQAGADPLFSDVPMRGFPADVAIAGDPAAVLEALAADMAPPPKGRGDEVARRCREGREARIAAAEAGNGTPMSPGWVARCLDRALPDDAMIFNELGAPLAALTVRDPLGYFGGS
;
A
#
# COMPACT_ATOMS: atom_id res chain seq x y z
N MET A 1 -37.91 7.63 52.23
CA MET A 1 -37.37 8.75 53.01
C MET A 1 -36.32 9.42 52.13
N VAL A 2 -36.60 10.63 51.65
CA VAL A 2 -35.66 11.49 50.89
C VAL A 2 -35.41 12.71 51.80
N PRO A 3 -34.19 13.27 51.83
CA PRO A 3 -34.04 14.59 51.20
C PRO A 3 -32.74 14.81 50.38
N HIS A 4 -32.90 15.60 49.31
CA HIS A 4 -32.06 16.69 48.73
C HIS A 4 -30.59 16.85 49.17
N GLY A 5 -29.62 17.26 48.32
CA GLY A 5 -29.56 17.69 46.92
C GLY A 5 -28.23 18.44 46.66
N ALA A 6 -27.81 18.58 45.38
CA ALA A 6 -27.12 19.75 44.77
C ALA A 6 -26.17 19.35 43.61
N LEU A 7 -26.25 20.15 42.53
CA LEU A 7 -25.54 20.05 41.26
C LEU A 7 -24.03 20.32 41.37
N CYS A 8 -23.23 19.73 40.46
CA CYS A 8 -22.17 20.47 39.74
C CYS A 8 -21.71 19.77 38.45
N ARG A 9 -21.32 20.60 37.49
CA ARG A 9 -21.10 20.35 36.05
C ARG A 9 -19.80 19.59 35.77
N GLY A 10 -19.83 18.59 34.89
CA GLY A 10 -18.65 17.91 34.36
C GLY A 10 -18.01 18.66 33.19
N ARG A 11 -16.70 18.93 33.27
CA ARG A 11 -15.81 19.23 32.15
C ARG A 11 -14.51 18.43 32.32
N GLY A 12 -14.05 17.85 31.21
CA GLY A 12 -12.65 17.52 30.95
C GLY A 12 -12.14 16.24 31.60
N ALA A 13 -12.17 15.13 30.86
CA ALA A 13 -11.28 14.00 31.10
C ALA A 13 -10.44 13.79 29.83
N ASP A 14 -9.18 14.21 29.92
CA ASP A 14 -8.10 13.90 29.00
C ASP A 14 -7.94 12.38 28.88
N ALA A 15 -8.08 11.84 27.67
CA ALA A 15 -7.73 10.46 27.36
C ALA A 15 -6.25 10.38 26.95
N GLY A 16 -5.36 10.45 27.94
CA GLY A 16 -3.96 10.03 27.81
C GLY A 16 -3.84 8.53 28.04
N VAL A 17 -3.69 7.75 26.98
CA VAL A 17 -3.48 6.29 27.05
C VAL A 17 -2.09 6.01 27.64
N LEU A 18 -2.05 5.58 28.90
CA LEU A 18 -0.85 5.04 29.56
C LEU A 18 -0.80 3.52 29.39
N TYR A 19 0.15 3.05 28.58
CA TYR A 19 0.52 1.63 28.49
C TYR A 19 1.02 1.11 29.85
N ARG A 20 0.27 0.20 30.49
CA ARG A 20 0.78 -0.61 31.62
C ARG A 20 1.37 -1.92 31.10
N CYS A 21 2.69 -2.02 31.20
CA CYS A 21 3.46 -3.22 30.92
C CYS A 21 3.34 -4.19 32.10
N ALA A 22 2.68 -5.34 31.91
CA ALA A 22 2.57 -6.39 32.92
C ALA A 22 3.87 -7.23 32.94
N ARG A 23 4.61 -7.19 34.06
CA ARG A 23 5.72 -8.09 34.35
C ARG A 23 5.21 -9.48 34.68
N LEU A 24 5.58 -10.47 33.88
CA LEU A 24 5.56 -11.88 34.24
C LEU A 24 6.59 -12.14 35.35
N ARG A 25 6.17 -12.76 36.46
CA ARG A 25 7.06 -13.44 37.43
C ARG A 25 6.77 -14.92 37.40
N GLY A 26 7.83 -15.72 37.29
CA GLY A 26 7.77 -17.18 37.27
C GLY A 26 7.71 -17.85 38.64
N HIS A 27 7.20 -19.09 38.58
CA HIS A 27 7.43 -20.31 39.36
C HIS A 27 7.40 -20.36 40.90
N GLY A 28 6.58 -21.30 41.40
CA GLY A 28 6.75 -22.03 42.66
C GLY A 28 5.58 -23.01 42.94
N PRO A 29 5.82 -24.32 43.23
CA PRO A 29 4.80 -25.37 43.14
C PRO A 29 4.12 -25.68 44.48
N GLY A 30 2.90 -26.25 44.44
CA GLY A 30 2.18 -26.75 45.62
C GLY A 30 1.17 -27.82 45.24
N ALA A 31 1.34 -29.00 45.83
CA ALA A 31 0.65 -30.25 45.52
C ALA A 31 -0.64 -30.47 46.32
N ALA A 32 -1.30 -31.59 45.98
CA ALA A 32 -2.44 -32.29 46.63
C ALA A 32 -3.84 -31.76 46.26
N GLY A 33 -4.82 -32.58 45.89
CA GLY A 33 -4.91 -34.03 45.77
C GLY A 33 -6.39 -34.45 45.68
N ALA A 34 -6.63 -35.65 45.12
CA ALA A 34 -7.91 -36.40 45.05
C ALA A 34 -9.00 -35.84 44.10
N GLY A 35 -9.66 -36.64 43.25
CA GLY A 35 -9.53 -38.05 42.91
C GLY A 35 -10.71 -38.51 42.04
N ARG A 36 -10.50 -39.61 41.29
CA ARG A 36 -11.49 -40.52 40.64
C ARG A 36 -12.37 -39.89 39.55
N GLN A 37 -12.81 -40.51 38.47
CA GLN A 37 -12.79 -41.84 37.83
C GLN A 37 -13.01 -41.49 36.33
N GLY A 38 -12.26 -42.01 35.37
CA GLY A 38 -12.50 -43.33 34.77
C GLY A 38 -13.46 -43.21 33.59
N ASP A 39 -12.94 -43.21 32.36
CA ASP A 39 -13.56 -43.94 31.25
C ASP A 39 -12.56 -44.22 30.12
N ARG A 40 -12.50 -45.49 29.74
CA ARG A 40 -11.62 -46.09 28.73
C ARG A 40 -12.36 -46.13 27.39
N LEU A 41 -11.64 -45.87 26.30
CA LEU A 41 -11.98 -46.37 24.95
C LEU A 41 -10.80 -47.18 24.39
N PRO A 42 -11.04 -48.18 23.52
CA PRO A 42 -10.15 -49.31 23.32
C PRO A 42 -9.19 -49.16 22.13
N GLN A 43 -8.07 -49.88 22.20
CA GLN A 43 -7.16 -50.12 21.06
C GLN A 43 -7.55 -51.39 20.28
N PRO A 44 -7.17 -51.50 18.98
CA PRO A 44 -7.40 -52.68 18.17
C PRO A 44 -6.25 -53.71 18.28
N GLY A 45 -6.57 -54.98 18.04
CA GLY A 45 -5.65 -56.11 17.89
C GLY A 45 -5.73 -56.75 16.48
N PRO A 46 -5.05 -57.88 16.23
CA PRO A 46 -3.87 -57.88 15.33
C PRO A 46 -3.87 -58.98 14.24
N GLY A 47 -2.87 -58.91 13.35
CA GLY A 47 -2.41 -59.99 12.46
C GLY A 47 -1.49 -59.39 11.39
N GLY A 48 -0.36 -59.94 10.96
CA GLY A 48 0.34 -61.21 11.15
C GLY A 48 1.44 -61.23 10.06
N THR A 49 2.65 -61.57 10.47
CA THR A 49 3.96 -61.62 9.75
C THR A 49 4.07 -62.79 8.73
N PRO A 50 5.25 -63.21 8.17
CA PRO A 50 6.59 -62.61 7.97
C PRO A 50 7.25 -62.91 6.57
N SER A 51 8.42 -62.33 6.29
CA SER A 51 9.69 -63.03 5.87
C SER A 51 10.69 -61.98 5.38
N GLY A 52 11.81 -61.65 6.06
CA GLY A 52 13.07 -62.40 6.16
C GLY A 52 14.19 -61.47 5.64
N GLY A 53 15.41 -61.34 6.13
CA GLY A 53 16.18 -61.95 7.21
C GLY A 53 17.67 -61.66 6.96
N LEU A 54 18.38 -61.15 7.99
CA LEU A 54 19.83 -61.34 8.30
C LEU A 54 20.86 -60.61 7.37
N HIS A 55 21.96 -59.97 7.80
CA HIS A 55 22.91 -60.10 8.93
C HIS A 55 23.64 -58.74 9.21
N LYS A 56 23.79 -58.24 10.45
CA LYS A 56 24.95 -58.31 11.42
C LYS A 56 26.29 -57.74 10.89
N ARG A 57 27.08 -56.85 11.55
CA ARG A 57 27.52 -56.60 12.96
C ARG A 57 27.90 -55.10 13.15
N GLN A 58 27.58 -54.42 14.27
CA GLN A 58 28.34 -54.25 15.55
C GLN A 58 29.78 -53.73 15.35
N GLU A 59 30.29 -52.70 16.03
CA GLU A 59 30.36 -52.32 17.47
C GLU A 59 30.52 -50.77 17.56
N GLY A 60 30.32 -49.99 18.63
CA GLY A 60 30.04 -50.16 20.05
C GLY A 60 30.21 -48.78 20.75
N GLY A 61 29.70 -48.62 21.97
CA GLY A 61 30.23 -47.64 22.95
C GLY A 61 29.63 -46.22 23.04
N ARG A 62 28.65 -46.09 23.96
CA ARG A 62 28.19 -44.98 24.85
C ARG A 62 28.88 -43.58 24.90
N PRO A 63 28.16 -42.55 25.41
CA PRO A 63 28.26 -41.15 24.99
C PRO A 63 29.26 -40.31 25.81
N LEU A 64 29.81 -39.26 25.19
CA LEU A 64 30.71 -38.31 25.84
C LEU A 64 30.07 -36.93 26.02
N GLN A 65 30.25 -36.45 27.25
CA GLN A 65 29.88 -35.18 27.84
C GLN A 65 30.42 -33.96 27.08
N GLN A 66 29.65 -32.87 27.19
CA GLN A 66 30.06 -31.50 26.94
C GLN A 66 31.37 -31.15 27.67
N ARG A 67 32.30 -30.52 26.96
CA ARG A 67 33.45 -29.79 27.53
C ARG A 67 33.60 -28.44 26.84
N GLU A 68 33.59 -27.39 27.65
CA GLU A 68 34.17 -26.08 27.33
C GLU A 68 35.68 -26.19 27.09
N PRO A 69 36.29 -25.14 26.50
CA PRO A 69 37.51 -24.64 27.11
C PRO A 69 37.57 -23.10 27.23
N CYS A 70 38.03 -22.66 28.41
CA CYS A 70 38.61 -21.34 28.68
C CYS A 70 39.97 -21.14 27.97
N GLY A 71 40.35 -19.87 27.76
CA GLY A 71 41.74 -19.43 27.99
C GLY A 71 42.45 -18.68 26.86
N LEU A 72 42.52 -17.35 26.97
CA LEU A 72 43.46 -16.42 26.30
C LEU A 72 44.90 -16.56 26.84
N PRO A 73 45.90 -15.85 26.25
CA PRO A 73 46.43 -14.66 26.96
C PRO A 73 47.03 -13.47 26.14
N HIS A 74 46.89 -12.28 26.77
CA HIS A 74 47.81 -11.12 26.95
C HIS A 74 48.33 -10.23 25.79
N ARG A 75 48.11 -8.89 25.92
CA ARG A 75 49.01 -7.90 26.58
C ARG A 75 48.33 -6.53 26.81
N GLY A 76 48.58 -5.89 27.97
CA GLY A 76 48.01 -4.61 28.47
C GLY A 76 48.78 -3.34 28.05
N PRO A 77 48.81 -2.22 28.83
CA PRO A 77 48.66 -2.11 30.28
C PRO A 77 47.66 -1.05 30.81
N CYS A 78 47.37 -1.15 32.11
CA CYS A 78 46.56 -0.23 32.93
C CYS A 78 47.48 0.49 33.94
N GLY A 79 47.21 1.77 34.21
CA GLY A 79 47.75 2.52 35.35
C GLY A 79 46.70 2.68 36.44
N ALA A 80 47.05 2.31 37.66
CA ALA A 80 46.19 2.25 38.85
C ALA A 80 46.20 3.55 39.67
N ALA A 81 45.11 3.83 40.41
CA ALA A 81 45.16 4.49 41.72
C ALA A 81 43.90 4.18 42.56
N ARG A 82 44.09 4.11 43.88
CA ARG A 82 43.25 3.53 44.94
C ARG A 82 42.36 4.56 45.66
N HIS A 83 41.60 4.04 46.65
CA HIS A 83 40.79 4.66 47.73
C HIS A 83 39.32 4.90 47.35
N GLY A 84 38.29 4.63 48.16
CA GLY A 84 38.16 4.28 49.57
C GLY A 84 36.96 5.06 50.15
N GLY A 85 36.10 4.41 50.93
CA GLY A 85 35.12 5.09 51.82
C GLY A 85 33.75 5.38 51.22
N GLY A 86 32.69 4.97 51.94
CA GLY A 86 31.30 5.14 51.52
C GLY A 86 30.73 6.54 51.70
N ALA A 87 29.73 6.85 50.88
CA ALA A 87 28.69 7.83 51.15
C ALA A 87 27.51 7.54 50.21
N GLY A 88 26.29 7.58 50.75
CA GLY A 88 25.07 7.19 50.05
C GLY A 88 24.79 8.03 48.81
N CYS A 89 24.44 7.36 47.71
CA CYS A 89 23.90 8.00 46.54
C CYS A 89 22.37 8.08 46.67
N ARG A 90 21.86 9.25 47.06
CA ARG A 90 20.47 9.63 46.80
C ARG A 90 20.35 9.84 45.29
N GLY A 91 19.33 9.26 44.68
CA GLY A 91 18.84 9.66 43.36
C GLY A 91 19.19 8.70 42.23
N CYS A 92 18.45 7.59 42.15
CA CYS A 92 18.26 6.88 40.88
C CYS A 92 16.76 6.75 40.64
N ARG A 93 16.14 7.84 40.16
CA ARG A 93 14.86 7.76 39.43
C ARG A 93 15.21 7.52 37.97
N LEU A 94 14.80 6.37 37.46
CA LEU A 94 14.73 6.05 36.04
C LEU A 94 13.96 7.17 35.31
N GLN A 95 14.65 7.91 34.45
CA GLN A 95 14.02 8.75 33.44
C GLN A 95 13.77 7.87 32.20
N SER A 96 12.54 7.40 32.09
CA SER A 96 11.91 7.11 30.80
C SER A 96 11.31 8.41 30.27
N ALA A 97 11.84 8.98 29.18
CA ALA A 97 11.09 9.76 28.18
C ALA A 97 12.03 10.44 27.15
N GLN A 98 11.55 10.48 25.90
CA GLN A 98 11.82 11.44 24.82
C GLN A 98 12.80 11.04 23.68
N PRO A 99 12.31 10.34 22.64
CA PRO A 99 12.97 10.29 21.33
C PRO A 99 12.88 11.62 20.55
N TRP A 100 11.96 12.52 20.92
CA TRP A 100 11.61 13.72 20.15
C TRP A 100 12.47 14.95 20.47
N GLN A 101 13.11 15.03 21.63
CA GLN A 101 13.98 16.16 21.98
C GLN A 101 15.29 16.17 21.17
N HIS A 102 15.83 15.00 20.82
CA HIS A 102 17.00 14.92 19.94
C HIS A 102 16.74 15.43 18.50
N LEU A 103 15.51 15.29 17.99
CA LEU A 103 15.12 15.83 16.68
C LEU A 103 14.95 17.37 16.72
N VAL A 104 14.42 17.92 17.81
CA VAL A 104 14.27 19.37 17.99
C VAL A 104 15.62 20.04 18.22
N ASP A 105 16.55 19.38 18.91
CA ASP A 105 17.91 19.91 19.15
C ASP A 105 18.77 19.91 17.87
N LEU A 106 18.49 19.01 16.92
CA LEU A 106 19.09 19.02 15.57
C LEU A 106 18.75 20.29 14.77
N PHE A 107 17.59 20.92 15.04
CA PHE A 107 17.18 22.20 14.43
C PHE A 107 17.62 23.44 15.21
N ARG A 108 18.32 23.28 16.35
CA ARG A 108 18.83 24.38 17.16
C ARG A 108 20.36 24.52 17.13
N GLY A 109 21.05 23.58 16.47
CA GLY A 109 22.50 23.62 16.31
C GLY A 109 23.00 24.60 15.22
N PRO A 110 24.33 24.79 15.09
CA PRO A 110 24.95 25.76 14.18
C PRO A 110 24.61 25.59 12.67
N GLY A 111 24.04 24.44 12.27
CA GLY A 111 23.54 24.20 10.92
C GLY A 111 22.20 24.86 10.59
N ALA A 112 21.44 25.31 11.60
CA ALA A 112 20.13 25.93 11.44
C ALA A 112 20.19 27.36 10.86
N GLN A 113 21.37 27.98 10.80
CA GLN A 113 21.57 29.29 10.17
C GLN A 113 21.51 29.16 8.64
N ARG A 114 22.19 28.16 8.06
CA ARG A 114 22.24 27.96 6.59
C ARG A 114 20.88 27.61 5.99
N HIS A 115 20.03 26.91 6.74
CA HIS A 115 18.68 26.55 6.30
C HIS A 115 17.73 27.77 6.33
N ARG A 116 17.89 28.65 7.33
CA ARG A 116 17.18 29.95 7.39
C ARG A 116 17.64 30.91 6.30
N ASP A 117 18.94 30.94 6.00
CA ASP A 117 19.49 31.77 4.92
C ASP A 117 19.04 31.28 3.53
N PHE A 118 18.91 29.97 3.33
CA PHE A 118 18.38 29.39 2.09
C PHE A 118 16.88 29.70 1.90
N LEU A 119 16.07 29.58 2.95
CA LEU A 119 14.65 29.95 2.92
C LEU A 119 14.45 31.45 2.72
N ARG A 120 15.32 32.29 3.30
CA ARG A 120 15.29 33.73 3.08
C ARG A 120 15.67 34.10 1.64
N TYR A 121 16.66 33.43 1.06
CA TYR A 121 17.03 33.59 -0.36
C TYR A 121 15.90 33.18 -1.33
N ALA A 122 15.15 32.12 -1.00
CA ALA A 122 14.03 31.65 -1.81
C ALA A 122 12.78 32.56 -1.71
N LEU A 123 12.57 33.21 -0.54
CA LEU A 123 11.44 34.10 -0.30
C LEU A 123 11.69 35.56 -0.72
N GLU A 124 12.95 36.03 -0.69
CA GLU A 124 13.32 37.42 -1.03
C GLU A 124 13.65 37.63 -2.52
N GLY A 125 13.65 36.58 -3.35
CA GLY A 125 13.83 36.69 -4.79
C GLY A 125 15.19 37.25 -5.20
N GLY A 126 16.19 36.38 -5.38
CA GLY A 126 17.51 36.76 -5.93
C GLY A 126 17.40 37.47 -7.29
N PRO A 127 18.38 38.33 -7.64
CA PRO A 127 18.24 39.33 -8.69
C PRO A 127 18.04 38.70 -10.07
N ALA A 128 16.85 38.94 -10.64
CA ALA A 128 16.56 38.69 -12.04
C ALA A 128 17.40 39.61 -12.93
N ALA A 129 18.10 39.03 -13.90
CA ALA A 129 18.70 39.76 -15.00
C ALA A 129 17.60 40.44 -15.84
N GLY A 130 17.53 41.76 -15.71
CA GLY A 130 17.08 42.78 -16.66
C GLY A 130 16.03 42.46 -17.73
N GLY A 131 14.83 43.02 -17.55
CA GLY A 131 13.89 43.34 -18.63
C GLY A 131 12.73 44.19 -18.12
N ARG A 132 12.79 45.52 -18.32
CA ARG A 132 11.72 46.45 -17.91
C ARG A 132 10.46 46.20 -18.73
N LEU A 133 9.32 46.02 -18.07
CA LEU A 133 7.99 46.21 -18.66
C LEU A 133 7.25 47.28 -17.83
N GLY A 134 6.81 48.35 -18.51
CA GLY A 134 6.13 49.51 -17.91
C GLY A 134 4.69 49.23 -17.46
N PRO A 135 4.04 50.18 -16.76
CA PRO A 135 2.75 49.97 -16.13
C PRO A 135 1.62 50.16 -17.15
N GLY A 136 0.96 49.07 -17.54
CA GLY A 136 -0.18 49.14 -18.47
C GLY A 136 -0.64 47.82 -19.07
N ALA A 137 -0.56 46.70 -18.35
CA ALA A 137 -1.09 45.42 -18.83
C ALA A 137 -2.08 44.84 -17.83
N GLU A 138 -3.36 44.87 -18.18
CA GLU A 138 -4.42 44.10 -17.54
C GLU A 138 -3.99 42.63 -17.41
N ARG A 139 -4.13 42.07 -16.20
CA ARG A 139 -3.93 40.65 -15.95
C ARG A 139 -4.99 39.86 -16.73
N ARG A 140 -4.67 39.40 -17.93
CA ARG A 140 -5.45 38.39 -18.62
C ARG A 140 -5.50 37.15 -17.73
N ARG A 141 -6.71 36.80 -17.28
CA ARG A 141 -7.00 35.53 -16.59
C ARG A 141 -6.42 34.37 -17.42
N PRO A 142 -5.67 33.44 -16.84
CA PRO A 142 -5.31 32.21 -17.55
C PRO A 142 -6.61 31.48 -17.90
N ARG A 143 -6.75 31.09 -19.17
CA ARG A 143 -7.86 30.23 -19.60
C ARG A 143 -7.72 28.88 -18.89
N PRO A 144 -8.83 28.25 -18.46
CA PRO A 144 -8.78 26.91 -17.87
C PRO A 144 -8.11 25.94 -18.85
N LEU A 145 -7.22 25.10 -18.34
CA LEU A 145 -6.65 23.98 -19.08
C LEU A 145 -7.82 23.06 -19.49
N ASP A 146 -8.04 22.91 -20.79
CA ASP A 146 -8.96 21.94 -21.33
C ASP A 146 -8.43 20.52 -21.02
N ARG A 147 -9.05 19.87 -20.03
CA ARG A 147 -8.68 18.55 -19.50
C ARG A 147 -8.92 17.38 -20.48
N ARG A 148 -9.26 17.65 -21.76
CA ARG A 148 -9.26 16.64 -22.85
C ARG A 148 -7.99 16.63 -23.70
N ALA A 149 -6.97 17.41 -23.35
CA ALA A 149 -5.70 17.48 -24.09
C ALA A 149 -4.50 17.03 -23.25
N LEU A 150 -4.47 15.75 -22.86
CA LEU A 150 -3.18 15.04 -22.85
C LEU A 150 -2.68 15.00 -24.31
N PRO A 151 -1.37 15.03 -24.59
CA PRO A 151 -0.86 15.02 -25.96
C PRO A 151 -1.46 13.81 -26.70
N ARG A 152 -2.35 14.08 -27.65
CA ARG A 152 -2.74 13.09 -28.65
C ARG A 152 -1.46 12.65 -29.35
N PRO A 153 -1.26 11.35 -29.64
CA PRO A 153 -0.09 10.91 -30.39
C PRO A 153 -0.02 11.75 -31.65
N ALA A 154 1.11 12.43 -31.85
CA ALA A 154 1.34 13.21 -33.05
C ALA A 154 1.03 12.30 -34.25
N GLY A 155 0.11 12.75 -35.10
CA GLY A 155 -0.43 11.96 -36.20
C GLY A 155 0.67 11.29 -37.01
N LEU A 156 0.37 10.05 -37.45
CA LEU A 156 1.20 9.27 -38.36
C LEU A 156 1.78 10.17 -39.45
N ARG A 157 3.06 10.54 -39.29
CA ARG A 157 3.79 11.19 -40.37
C ARG A 157 4.05 10.13 -41.43
N ALA A 158 3.76 10.52 -42.68
CA ALA A 158 3.86 9.69 -43.86
C ALA A 158 5.15 8.85 -43.88
N ARG A 159 4.98 7.55 -44.18
CA ARG A 159 6.04 6.56 -44.33
C ARG A 159 7.13 7.08 -45.26
N ARG A 160 8.27 7.46 -44.69
CA ARG A 160 9.51 7.60 -45.45
C ARG A 160 9.98 6.18 -45.75
N ARG A 161 9.99 5.78 -47.03
CA ARG A 161 10.66 4.55 -47.45
C ARG A 161 12.13 4.69 -47.07
N LEU A 162 12.55 3.99 -46.02
CA LEU A 162 13.95 3.85 -45.66
C LEU A 162 14.55 2.80 -46.59
N SER A 163 15.47 3.26 -47.43
CA SER A 163 16.45 2.44 -48.16
C SER A 163 17.30 1.65 -47.17
N GLY A 164 17.59 0.39 -47.51
CA GLY A 164 18.09 -0.62 -46.59
C GLY A 164 19.39 -0.31 -45.85
N ALA A 165 19.36 -0.61 -44.55
CA ALA A 165 20.48 -1.03 -43.72
C ALA A 165 20.00 -2.27 -42.92
N PRO A 166 20.88 -3.24 -42.61
CA PRO A 166 20.50 -4.60 -42.24
C PRO A 166 19.94 -4.66 -40.81
N VAL A 167 19.12 -5.68 -40.57
CA VAL A 167 18.50 -6.05 -39.29
C VAL A 167 19.50 -5.88 -38.13
N THR A 168 19.31 -4.86 -37.30
CA THR A 168 19.99 -4.79 -36.00
C THR A 168 19.45 -5.94 -35.16
N GLU A 169 20.31 -6.89 -34.75
CA GLU A 169 19.88 -7.94 -33.83
C GLU A 169 19.34 -7.28 -32.56
N ILE A 170 18.05 -7.51 -32.31
CA ILE A 170 17.32 -7.06 -31.12
C ILE A 170 17.71 -7.98 -29.97
N THR A 171 18.06 -7.38 -28.84
CA THR A 171 18.34 -8.09 -27.59
C THR A 171 17.08 -8.30 -26.76
N VAL A 172 17.13 -9.23 -25.81
CA VAL A 172 16.06 -9.44 -24.82
C VAL A 172 15.74 -8.15 -24.04
N ALA A 173 16.75 -7.34 -23.68
CA ALA A 173 16.54 -6.06 -23.01
C ALA A 173 15.74 -5.05 -23.86
N GLU A 174 16.07 -4.93 -25.15
CA GLU A 174 15.36 -4.06 -26.09
C GLU A 174 13.92 -4.55 -26.31
N ALA A 175 13.75 -5.86 -26.50
CA ALA A 175 12.44 -6.47 -26.64
C ALA A 175 11.57 -6.31 -25.37
N TYR A 176 12.17 -6.42 -24.18
CA TYR A 176 11.50 -6.24 -22.90
C TYR A 176 10.93 -4.83 -22.76
N LEU A 177 11.75 -3.80 -23.02
CA LEU A 177 11.31 -2.41 -22.97
C LEU A 177 10.23 -2.14 -24.04
N ALA A 178 10.42 -2.65 -25.26
CA ALA A 178 9.45 -2.51 -26.33
C ALA A 178 8.09 -3.14 -25.98
N LEU A 179 8.10 -4.32 -25.36
CA LEU A 179 6.90 -5.00 -24.88
C LEU A 179 6.20 -4.18 -23.80
N LEU A 180 6.91 -3.71 -22.78
CA LEU A 180 6.33 -2.85 -21.75
C LEU A 180 5.62 -1.63 -22.37
N LYS A 181 6.31 -0.93 -23.28
CA LYS A 181 5.73 0.24 -23.94
C LYS A 181 4.52 -0.10 -24.79
N ALA A 182 4.61 -1.16 -25.59
CA ALA A 182 3.53 -1.63 -26.45
C ALA A 182 2.30 -2.11 -25.66
N ARG A 183 2.46 -2.47 -24.37
CA ARG A 183 1.37 -2.88 -23.47
C ARG A 183 0.93 -1.77 -22.50
N GLY A 184 1.29 -0.52 -22.78
CA GLY A 184 0.76 0.65 -22.08
C GLY A 184 1.54 1.06 -20.82
N VAL A 185 2.73 0.50 -20.59
CA VAL A 185 3.64 1.00 -19.56
C VAL A 185 4.43 2.17 -20.15
N ASP A 186 4.08 3.39 -19.75
CA ASP A 186 4.68 4.60 -20.30
C ASP A 186 5.98 5.00 -19.63
N VAL A 187 6.19 4.60 -18.37
CA VAL A 187 7.26 5.08 -17.51
C VAL A 187 7.97 3.91 -16.83
N LEU A 188 9.31 3.99 -16.81
CA LEU A 188 10.19 3.10 -16.04
C LEU A 188 10.94 3.91 -14.97
N PHE A 189 10.61 3.70 -13.70
CA PHE A 189 11.39 4.24 -12.58
C PHE A 189 12.55 3.29 -12.27
N ALA A 190 13.77 3.72 -12.57
CA ALA A 190 14.95 2.86 -12.51
C ALA A 190 15.94 3.33 -11.44
N ASN A 191 16.36 2.42 -10.55
CA ASN A 191 17.54 2.59 -9.71
C ASN A 191 18.64 1.63 -10.21
N PRO A 192 19.58 2.13 -11.05
CA PRO A 192 20.48 1.26 -11.78
C PRO A 192 21.60 0.68 -10.91
N GLY A 193 21.93 -0.58 -11.19
CA GLY A 193 23.07 -1.29 -10.62
C GLY A 193 23.87 -2.07 -11.67
N THR A 194 24.76 -2.97 -11.24
CA THR A 194 25.69 -3.64 -12.18
C THR A 194 25.03 -4.53 -13.24
N ASP A 195 23.87 -5.10 -12.94
CA ASP A 195 23.10 -5.93 -13.88
C ASP A 195 22.31 -5.13 -14.93
N PHE A 196 22.27 -3.80 -14.84
CA PHE A 196 21.51 -2.93 -15.75
C PHE A 196 22.20 -2.69 -17.09
N ALA A 197 23.45 -3.14 -17.26
CA ALA A 197 24.21 -2.87 -18.49
C ALA A 197 23.41 -3.14 -19.79
N PRO A 198 22.65 -4.24 -19.93
CA PRO A 198 21.81 -4.47 -21.11
C PRO A 198 20.67 -3.47 -21.29
N ILE A 199 20.04 -3.00 -20.19
CA ILE A 199 18.99 -1.99 -20.22
C ILE A 199 19.55 -0.62 -20.64
N VAL A 200 20.74 -0.27 -20.12
CA VAL A 200 21.45 0.95 -20.51
C VAL A 200 21.86 0.91 -21.98
N GLU A 201 22.38 -0.24 -22.45
CA GLU A 201 22.71 -0.47 -23.87
C GLU A 201 21.47 -0.34 -24.75
N ALA A 202 20.32 -0.91 -24.33
CA ALA A 202 19.06 -0.78 -25.05
C ALA A 202 18.64 0.68 -25.23
N TYR A 203 18.62 1.49 -24.16
CA TYR A 203 18.28 2.91 -24.26
C TYR A 203 19.28 3.70 -25.12
N ALA A 204 20.58 3.38 -25.05
CA ALA A 204 21.60 4.01 -25.89
C ALA A 204 21.38 3.71 -27.39
N ARG A 205 20.86 2.52 -27.72
CA ARG A 205 20.57 2.06 -29.08
C ARG A 205 19.13 2.29 -29.54
N ALA A 206 18.27 2.92 -28.73
CA ALA A 206 16.85 3.08 -29.04
C ALA A 206 16.60 3.67 -30.45
N GLY A 207 17.37 4.69 -30.83
CA GLY A 207 17.28 5.34 -32.15
C GLY A 207 17.73 4.45 -33.32
N GLU A 208 18.50 3.40 -33.08
CA GLU A 208 18.97 2.45 -34.09
C GLU A 208 17.97 1.30 -34.34
N THR A 209 17.21 0.93 -33.31
CA THR A 209 16.26 -0.20 -33.37
C THR A 209 14.90 0.22 -33.93
N GLY A 210 14.53 1.51 -33.81
CA GLY A 210 13.20 1.99 -34.18
C GLY A 210 12.07 1.48 -33.27
N LEU A 211 12.42 0.92 -32.11
CA LEU A 211 11.47 0.48 -31.08
C LEU A 211 11.16 1.64 -30.12
N ASP A 212 9.91 1.70 -29.66
CA ASP A 212 9.50 2.63 -28.61
C ASP A 212 9.68 2.00 -27.24
N PHE A 213 10.26 2.73 -26.30
CA PHE A 213 10.48 2.29 -24.92
C PHE A 213 9.70 3.16 -23.91
N PRO A 214 9.45 2.68 -22.68
CA PRO A 214 8.97 3.52 -21.60
C PRO A 214 10.00 4.63 -21.33
N THR A 215 9.54 5.82 -20.94
CA THR A 215 10.45 6.91 -20.56
C THR A 215 11.19 6.53 -19.28
N PRO A 216 12.54 6.46 -19.30
CA PRO A 216 13.30 6.11 -18.11
C PRO A 216 13.43 7.32 -17.19
N HIS A 217 13.16 7.10 -15.90
CA HIS A 217 13.43 8.05 -14.83
C HIS A 217 14.42 7.42 -13.86
N THR A 218 15.64 7.94 -13.82
CA THR A 218 16.66 7.49 -12.88
C THR A 218 16.35 8.02 -11.48
N ILE A 219 16.08 7.12 -10.54
CA ILE A 219 15.71 7.44 -9.17
C ILE A 219 16.86 7.10 -8.24
N VAL A 220 17.10 7.96 -7.24
CA VAL A 220 18.25 7.85 -6.33
C VAL A 220 18.07 6.80 -5.22
N HIS A 221 16.87 6.27 -5.03
CA HIS A 221 16.55 5.26 -4.01
C HIS A 221 15.34 4.40 -4.41
N GLU A 222 15.38 3.09 -4.14
CA GLU A 222 14.35 2.14 -4.60
C GLU A 222 13.00 2.35 -3.94
N THR A 223 12.97 2.68 -2.64
CA THR A 223 11.73 3.06 -1.95
C THR A 223 11.03 4.25 -2.61
N VAL A 224 11.79 5.26 -3.05
CA VAL A 224 11.24 6.42 -3.77
C VAL A 224 10.73 5.99 -5.15
N ALA A 225 11.41 5.07 -5.83
CA ALA A 225 10.98 4.56 -7.12
C ALA A 225 9.62 3.85 -7.04
N VAL A 226 9.40 3.04 -6.00
CA VAL A 226 8.10 2.39 -5.74
C VAL A 226 7.04 3.42 -5.35
N GLY A 227 7.36 4.39 -4.50
CA GLY A 227 6.42 5.47 -4.15
C GLY A 227 6.01 6.34 -5.35
N MET A 228 6.93 6.58 -6.30
CA MET A 228 6.60 7.27 -7.55
C MET A 228 5.70 6.42 -8.46
N ALA A 229 5.90 5.10 -8.50
CA ALA A 229 5.02 4.19 -9.23
C ALA A 229 3.62 4.14 -8.63
N ASP A 230 3.52 4.11 -7.30
CA ASP A 230 2.26 4.19 -6.57
C ASP A 230 1.52 5.49 -6.90
N GLY A 231 2.17 6.64 -6.68
CA GLY A 231 1.61 7.95 -7.00
C GLY A 231 1.24 8.10 -8.49
N TYR A 232 2.02 7.52 -9.41
CA TYR A 232 1.69 7.50 -10.83
C TYR A 232 0.39 6.74 -11.11
N TRP A 233 0.18 5.59 -10.46
CA TRP A 233 -1.09 4.85 -10.55
C TRP A 233 -2.25 5.66 -9.97
N GLN A 234 -2.07 6.22 -8.76
CA GLN A 234 -3.11 7.03 -8.11
C GLN A 234 -3.53 8.21 -8.99
N ALA A 235 -2.55 8.88 -9.62
CA ALA A 235 -2.80 10.06 -10.42
C ALA A 235 -3.32 9.80 -11.84
N SER A 236 -2.94 8.68 -12.45
CA SER A 236 -3.21 8.43 -13.88
C SER A 236 -4.10 7.22 -14.17
N GLY A 237 -4.27 6.31 -13.20
CA GLY A 237 -4.87 5.00 -13.42
C GLY A 237 -4.08 4.11 -14.38
N ARG A 238 -2.82 4.45 -14.67
CA ARG A 238 -1.91 3.66 -15.51
C ARG A 238 -0.81 3.04 -14.67
N MET A 239 -0.47 1.79 -14.99
CA MET A 239 0.59 1.05 -14.31
C MET A 239 1.97 1.57 -14.75
N ALA A 240 2.86 1.76 -13.79
CA ALA A 240 4.28 2.03 -14.04
C ALA A 240 5.11 0.76 -13.87
N ALA A 241 6.28 0.73 -14.52
CA ALA A 241 7.33 -0.23 -14.20
C ALA A 241 8.34 0.41 -13.24
N VAL A 242 8.84 -0.40 -12.32
CA VAL A 242 9.99 -0.07 -11.46
C VAL A 242 11.07 -1.09 -11.77
N MET A 243 12.33 -0.67 -11.87
CA MET A 243 13.44 -1.61 -11.92
C MET A 243 14.50 -1.24 -10.90
N ALA A 244 14.79 -2.17 -10.00
CA ALA A 244 15.85 -2.04 -9.01
C ALA A 244 17.06 -2.92 -9.34
N HIS A 245 18.18 -2.67 -8.67
CA HIS A 245 19.27 -3.63 -8.58
C HIS A 245 18.81 -4.95 -7.93
N VAL A 246 19.71 -5.93 -7.86
CA VAL A 246 19.47 -7.31 -7.42
C VAL A 246 18.97 -7.38 -5.96
N ASN A 247 19.62 -8.14 -5.10
CA ASN A 247 19.21 -8.39 -3.72
C ASN A 247 18.88 -7.13 -2.88
N VAL A 248 19.85 -6.24 -2.63
CA VAL A 248 19.72 -5.11 -1.70
C VAL A 248 18.76 -4.06 -2.25
N GLY A 249 18.81 -3.82 -3.57
CA GLY A 249 17.87 -2.90 -4.20
C GLY A 249 16.44 -3.43 -4.15
N THR A 250 16.26 -4.73 -4.38
CA THR A 250 14.97 -5.40 -4.17
C THR A 250 14.51 -5.28 -2.72
N ALA A 251 15.40 -5.49 -1.74
CA ALA A 251 15.06 -5.36 -0.32
C ALA A 251 14.62 -3.93 0.04
N ASN A 252 15.25 -2.90 -0.53
CA ASN A 252 14.85 -1.50 -0.34
C ASN A 252 13.47 -1.18 -0.95
N ALA A 253 13.08 -1.88 -2.02
CA ALA A 253 11.78 -1.72 -2.67
C ALA A 253 10.62 -2.37 -1.87
N LEU A 254 10.92 -3.39 -1.05
CA LEU A 254 9.92 -4.22 -0.36
C LEU A 254 8.90 -3.42 0.45
N MET A 255 9.33 -2.40 1.20
CA MET A 255 8.41 -1.59 2.03
C MET A 255 7.30 -0.94 1.19
N GLY A 256 7.65 -0.40 0.03
CA GLY A 256 6.67 0.19 -0.88
C GLY A 256 5.77 -0.87 -1.52
N LEU A 257 6.30 -2.06 -1.82
CA LEU A 257 5.52 -3.16 -2.39
C LEU A 257 4.48 -3.69 -1.40
N ILE A 258 4.81 -3.73 -0.10
CA ILE A 258 3.86 -4.10 0.96
C ILE A 258 2.66 -3.15 0.94
N ASN A 259 2.90 -1.83 0.87
CA ASN A 259 1.84 -0.83 0.80
C ASN A 259 1.03 -0.98 -0.51
N ALA A 260 1.71 -1.03 -1.66
CA ALA A 260 1.05 -1.19 -2.96
C ALA A 260 0.19 -2.47 -3.03
N ARG A 261 0.60 -3.56 -2.38
CA ARG A 261 -0.20 -4.79 -2.29
C ARG A 261 -1.47 -4.60 -1.47
N ARG A 262 -1.41 -3.85 -0.37
CA ARG A 262 -2.56 -3.54 0.48
C ARG A 262 -3.47 -2.48 -0.13
N ASP A 263 -2.94 -1.59 -0.96
CA ASP A 263 -3.72 -0.59 -1.69
C ASP A 263 -4.33 -1.09 -3.01
N ASN A 264 -4.06 -2.34 -3.38
CA ASN A 264 -4.41 -2.91 -4.68
C ASN A 264 -3.84 -2.09 -5.86
N VAL A 265 -2.58 -1.67 -5.75
CA VAL A 265 -1.90 -0.86 -6.76
C VAL A 265 -1.05 -1.75 -7.67
N PRO A 266 -1.34 -1.81 -8.99
CA PRO A 266 -0.56 -2.59 -9.93
C PRO A 266 0.77 -1.89 -10.23
N ILE A 267 1.86 -2.58 -9.91
CA ILE A 267 3.23 -2.16 -10.24
C ILE A 267 3.94 -3.34 -10.91
N PHE A 268 4.55 -3.10 -12.07
CA PHE A 268 5.47 -4.06 -12.66
C PHE A 268 6.85 -3.87 -12.02
N MET A 269 7.12 -4.58 -10.93
CA MET A 269 8.41 -4.51 -10.25
C MET A 269 9.38 -5.48 -10.92
N ALA A 270 10.40 -4.95 -11.56
CA ALA A 270 11.50 -5.71 -12.10
C ALA A 270 12.75 -5.57 -11.23
N ALA A 271 13.63 -6.57 -11.30
CA ALA A 271 14.98 -6.44 -10.77
C ALA A 271 15.98 -7.17 -11.65
N GLY A 272 17.22 -6.69 -11.63
CA GLY A 272 18.34 -7.48 -12.13
C GLY A 272 18.45 -8.81 -11.38
N ARG A 273 19.11 -9.77 -12.03
CA ARG A 273 19.57 -11.02 -11.42
C ARG A 273 21.03 -11.25 -11.85
N SER A 274 21.85 -11.77 -10.95
CA SER A 274 23.24 -12.10 -11.27
C SER A 274 23.29 -13.11 -12.43
N PRO A 275 24.30 -13.04 -13.31
CA PRO A 275 24.47 -14.03 -14.38
C PRO A 275 24.54 -15.43 -13.79
N VAL A 276 23.92 -16.41 -14.44
CA VAL A 276 24.00 -17.83 -14.09
C VAL A 276 25.33 -18.46 -14.52
N THR A 277 25.93 -18.00 -15.62
CA THR A 277 27.23 -18.49 -16.12
C THR A 277 28.43 -17.63 -15.69
N GLU A 278 29.57 -18.27 -15.43
CA GLU A 278 30.84 -17.58 -15.11
C GLU A 278 31.62 -17.13 -16.35
N LYS A 279 31.40 -17.77 -17.51
CA LYS A 279 32.09 -17.46 -18.77
C LYS A 279 31.31 -17.96 -19.98
N GLY A 280 31.68 -17.48 -21.17
CA GLY A 280 31.22 -18.01 -22.46
C GLY A 280 29.95 -17.38 -23.03
N ARG A 281 29.25 -16.53 -22.27
CA ARG A 281 28.04 -15.81 -22.72
C ARG A 281 28.22 -14.30 -22.53
N LYS A 282 27.66 -13.50 -23.42
CA LYS A 282 27.65 -12.02 -23.26
C LYS A 282 26.88 -11.70 -21.98
N GLY A 283 27.45 -10.88 -21.11
CA GLY A 283 26.84 -10.56 -19.82
C GLY A 283 27.04 -11.62 -18.73
N ALA A 284 27.91 -12.63 -18.93
CA ALA A 284 28.37 -13.55 -17.88
C ALA A 284 29.07 -12.82 -16.71
N ARG A 285 29.39 -13.55 -15.62
CA ARG A 285 29.98 -12.94 -14.44
C ARG A 285 31.34 -12.26 -14.74
N ASP A 286 31.41 -10.93 -14.61
CA ASP A 286 32.63 -10.13 -14.86
C ASP A 286 33.06 -9.21 -13.69
N ARG A 287 32.29 -9.16 -12.59
CA ARG A 287 32.58 -8.35 -11.40
C ARG A 287 32.32 -9.15 -10.13
N GLY A 288 33.12 -8.92 -9.08
CA GLY A 288 33.00 -9.62 -7.79
C GLY A 288 31.59 -9.54 -7.17
N ILE A 289 30.85 -8.47 -7.45
CA ILE A 289 29.47 -8.28 -6.98
C ILE A 289 28.50 -9.36 -7.50
N HIS A 290 28.77 -9.96 -8.67
CA HIS A 290 27.93 -11.03 -9.21
C HIS A 290 28.00 -12.34 -8.42
N TRP A 291 29.01 -12.52 -7.58
CA TRP A 291 29.06 -13.61 -6.60
C TRP A 291 28.56 -13.14 -5.24
N GLY A 292 28.93 -11.92 -4.82
CA GLY A 292 28.57 -11.37 -3.52
C GLY A 292 27.09 -11.02 -3.34
N GLN A 293 26.35 -10.81 -4.43
CA GLN A 293 24.92 -10.47 -4.40
C GLN A 293 24.01 -11.53 -5.04
N ASP A 294 24.56 -12.71 -5.34
CA ASP A 294 23.77 -13.83 -5.83
C ASP A 294 22.95 -14.46 -4.70
N MET A 295 21.71 -14.88 -4.99
CA MET A 295 20.77 -15.42 -3.99
C MET A 295 20.17 -16.74 -4.47
N TYR A 296 19.94 -17.67 -3.56
CA TYR A 296 19.22 -18.92 -3.89
C TYR A 296 17.77 -18.65 -4.33
N ASP A 297 17.07 -17.76 -3.62
CA ASP A 297 15.70 -17.33 -3.92
C ASP A 297 15.59 -15.83 -3.65
N GLN A 298 15.81 -15.01 -4.68
CA GLN A 298 15.68 -13.55 -4.57
C GLN A 298 14.22 -13.14 -4.32
N ALA A 299 13.25 -13.82 -4.96
CA ALA A 299 11.84 -13.48 -4.80
C ALA A 299 11.27 -13.90 -3.43
N GLY A 300 11.91 -14.85 -2.74
CA GLY A 300 11.52 -15.30 -1.40
C GLY A 300 11.42 -14.18 -0.37
N MET A 301 12.14 -13.06 -0.55
CA MET A 301 12.06 -11.93 0.38
C MET A 301 10.75 -11.12 0.27
N LEU A 302 10.04 -11.21 -0.85
CA LEU A 302 8.90 -10.34 -1.16
C LEU A 302 7.67 -11.08 -1.68
N ARG A 303 7.72 -12.42 -1.77
CA ARG A 303 6.65 -13.25 -2.35
C ARG A 303 5.27 -13.01 -1.71
N GLU A 304 5.23 -12.70 -0.41
CA GLU A 304 3.98 -12.33 0.30
C GLU A 304 3.42 -10.95 -0.13
N ALA A 305 4.31 -10.04 -0.55
CA ALA A 305 3.98 -8.68 -0.92
C ALA A 305 3.67 -8.51 -2.42
N VAL A 306 3.66 -9.58 -3.21
CA VAL A 306 3.36 -9.53 -4.65
C VAL A 306 2.35 -10.60 -5.04
N LYS A 307 1.60 -10.34 -6.11
CA LYS A 307 0.61 -11.29 -6.64
C LYS A 307 1.26 -12.49 -7.33
N TRP A 308 2.46 -12.29 -7.86
CA TRP A 308 3.17 -13.27 -8.66
C TRP A 308 4.64 -12.87 -8.81
N ASP A 309 5.53 -13.85 -8.75
CA ASP A 309 6.95 -13.71 -9.02
C ASP A 309 7.44 -14.67 -10.12
N TYR A 310 8.39 -14.22 -10.94
CA TYR A 310 9.06 -15.07 -11.91
C TYR A 310 10.46 -14.58 -12.29
N GLU A 311 11.39 -15.51 -12.46
CA GLU A 311 12.72 -15.27 -13.02
C GLU A 311 12.75 -15.68 -14.49
N LEU A 312 13.12 -14.76 -15.38
CA LEU A 312 13.28 -15.03 -16.81
C LEU A 312 14.48 -15.96 -17.04
N ARG A 313 14.21 -17.22 -17.37
CA ARG A 313 15.23 -18.25 -17.56
C ARG A 313 15.72 -18.38 -19.00
N LEU A 314 14.83 -18.15 -19.97
CA LEU A 314 15.10 -18.31 -21.39
C LEU A 314 14.60 -17.08 -22.15
N ALA A 315 15.37 -16.66 -23.15
CA ALA A 315 15.07 -15.48 -23.97
C ALA A 315 13.74 -15.59 -24.73
N ASP A 316 13.41 -16.78 -25.24
CA ASP A 316 12.20 -17.06 -26.02
C ASP A 316 10.90 -17.01 -25.20
N GLN A 317 10.98 -17.03 -23.87
CA GLN A 317 9.84 -16.90 -22.97
C GLN A 317 9.39 -15.46 -22.74
N LEU A 318 10.21 -14.47 -23.15
CA LEU A 318 10.05 -13.07 -22.74
C LEU A 318 8.64 -12.53 -22.95
N GLU A 319 8.09 -12.62 -24.17
CA GLU A 319 6.77 -12.08 -24.50
C GLU A 319 5.67 -12.71 -23.64
N ALA A 320 5.64 -14.04 -23.56
CA ALA A 320 4.63 -14.76 -22.81
C ALA A 320 4.65 -14.42 -21.31
N VAL A 321 5.85 -14.23 -20.75
CA VAL A 321 6.05 -14.01 -19.33
C VAL A 321 5.78 -12.55 -18.95
N VAL A 322 6.26 -11.58 -19.74
CA VAL A 322 5.98 -10.15 -19.51
C VAL A 322 4.49 -9.87 -19.61
N GLU A 323 3.83 -10.37 -20.64
CA GLU A 323 2.38 -10.14 -20.82
C GLU A 323 1.54 -10.82 -19.74
N ARG A 324 1.95 -12.01 -19.30
CA ARG A 324 1.34 -12.66 -18.14
C ARG A 324 1.50 -11.81 -16.88
N ALA A 325 2.70 -11.31 -16.60
CA ALA A 325 2.97 -10.49 -15.43
C ALA A 325 2.08 -9.23 -15.42
N LEU A 326 1.97 -8.54 -16.57
CA LEU A 326 1.10 -7.38 -16.75
C LEU A 326 -0.38 -7.74 -16.52
N ALA A 327 -0.84 -8.86 -17.10
CA ALA A 327 -2.22 -9.33 -16.93
C ALA A 327 -2.54 -9.67 -15.47
N VAL A 328 -1.62 -10.35 -14.76
CA VAL A 328 -1.78 -10.70 -13.34
C VAL A 328 -1.79 -9.45 -12.47
N ALA A 329 -0.89 -8.49 -12.70
CA ALA A 329 -0.83 -7.24 -11.93
C ALA A 329 -2.15 -6.45 -12.03
N ALA A 330 -2.71 -6.36 -13.24
CA ALA A 330 -3.91 -5.58 -13.53
C ALA A 330 -5.24 -6.31 -13.26
N THR A 331 -5.23 -7.62 -12.99
CA THR A 331 -6.42 -8.39 -12.62
C THR A 331 -6.88 -8.02 -11.20
N PRO A 332 -8.17 -7.73 -10.94
CA PRO A 332 -8.68 -7.49 -9.57
C PRO A 332 -8.63 -8.74 -8.65
N PRO A 333 -8.39 -8.57 -7.33
CA PRO A 333 -7.77 -7.40 -6.70
C PRO A 333 -6.38 -7.13 -7.32
N LYS A 334 -6.16 -5.89 -7.76
CA LYS A 334 -4.92 -5.49 -8.45
C LYS A 334 -3.76 -5.52 -7.47
N GLY A 335 -2.52 -5.53 -7.97
CA GLY A 335 -1.37 -5.52 -7.09
C GLY A 335 -0.04 -5.69 -7.81
N PRO A 336 1.08 -5.50 -7.09
CA PRO A 336 2.40 -5.59 -7.68
C PRO A 336 2.74 -7.03 -8.10
N VAL A 337 3.57 -7.15 -9.13
CA VAL A 337 4.21 -8.40 -9.57
C VAL A 337 5.72 -8.22 -9.57
N TYR A 338 6.46 -9.32 -9.39
CA TYR A 338 7.92 -9.31 -9.36
C TYR A 338 8.54 -10.10 -10.51
N PHE A 339 9.41 -9.46 -11.28
CA PHE A 339 10.02 -10.05 -12.46
C PHE A 339 11.54 -9.88 -12.43
N THR A 340 12.28 -10.97 -12.30
CA THR A 340 13.75 -10.92 -12.29
C THR A 340 14.33 -11.35 -13.62
N MET A 341 15.43 -10.72 -14.03
CA MET A 341 16.08 -11.02 -15.30
C MET A 341 17.60 -11.15 -15.11
N PRO A 342 18.20 -12.33 -15.38
CA PRO A 342 19.65 -12.47 -15.34
C PRO A 342 20.32 -11.61 -16.41
N ARG A 343 21.41 -10.94 -16.04
CA ARG A 343 22.13 -10.01 -16.94
C ARG A 343 22.50 -10.65 -18.27
N GLU A 344 22.94 -11.91 -18.27
CA GLU A 344 23.27 -12.61 -19.51
C GLU A 344 22.04 -12.85 -20.39
N ILE A 345 20.89 -13.23 -19.81
CA ILE A 345 19.66 -13.45 -20.56
C ILE A 345 19.20 -12.13 -21.20
N MET A 346 19.27 -11.02 -20.46
CA MET A 346 18.96 -9.70 -21.01
C MET A 346 19.88 -9.29 -22.17
N ALA A 347 21.13 -9.77 -22.17
CA ALA A 347 22.12 -9.47 -23.19
C ALA A 347 22.05 -10.40 -24.43
N GLU A 348 21.24 -11.46 -24.38
CA GLU A 348 21.07 -12.39 -25.50
C GLU A 348 20.36 -11.74 -26.68
N PRO A 349 20.77 -12.07 -27.92
CA PRO A 349 19.98 -11.74 -29.10
C PRO A 349 18.67 -12.54 -29.09
N LEU A 350 17.58 -11.90 -29.50
CA LEU A 350 16.26 -12.48 -29.66
C LEU A 350 15.86 -12.44 -31.15
N PRO A 351 16.38 -13.37 -31.96
CA PRO A 351 16.14 -13.37 -33.40
C PRO A 351 14.65 -13.57 -33.71
N GLY A 352 14.14 -12.81 -34.68
CA GLY A 352 12.74 -12.90 -35.09
C GLY A 352 11.74 -12.25 -34.14
N PHE A 353 12.19 -11.46 -33.14
CA PHE A 353 11.30 -10.68 -32.31
C PHE A 353 10.43 -9.73 -33.15
N SER A 354 9.13 -9.79 -32.91
CA SER A 354 8.14 -8.87 -33.47
C SER A 354 7.07 -8.57 -32.44
N LEU A 355 6.64 -7.31 -32.34
CA LEU A 355 5.55 -6.94 -31.45
C LEU A 355 4.21 -7.39 -32.03
N SER A 356 3.55 -8.32 -31.33
CA SER A 356 2.16 -8.68 -31.61
C SER A 356 1.24 -7.46 -31.39
N PRO A 357 0.23 -7.22 -32.26
CA PRO A 357 -0.72 -6.10 -32.07
C PRO A 357 -1.50 -6.18 -30.76
N GLU A 358 -1.89 -7.40 -30.38
CA GLU A 358 -2.64 -7.69 -29.17
C GLU A 358 -1.79 -8.51 -28.18
N PRO A 359 -2.01 -8.36 -26.86
CA PRO A 359 -1.35 -9.21 -25.88
C PRO A 359 -1.91 -10.64 -25.91
N ARG A 360 -1.06 -11.62 -25.62
CA ARG A 360 -1.38 -13.05 -25.48
C ARG A 360 -2.26 -13.32 -24.25
N GLN A 361 -2.16 -12.48 -23.23
CA GLN A 361 -3.01 -12.54 -22.03
C GLN A 361 -3.60 -11.17 -21.73
N LYS A 362 -4.89 -11.15 -21.37
CA LYS A 362 -5.58 -9.95 -20.91
C LYS A 362 -5.87 -10.09 -19.42
N PRO A 363 -5.90 -8.98 -18.65
CA PRO A 363 -6.38 -9.02 -17.28
C PRO A 363 -7.78 -9.65 -17.21
N VAL A 364 -8.06 -10.39 -16.15
CA VAL A 364 -9.40 -10.97 -15.95
C VAL A 364 -10.37 -9.83 -15.67
N SER A 365 -11.42 -9.73 -16.48
CA SER A 365 -12.55 -8.85 -16.18
C SER A 365 -13.30 -9.39 -14.97
N PRO A 366 -13.77 -8.52 -14.05
CA PRO A 366 -14.63 -8.96 -12.95
C PRO A 366 -15.82 -9.77 -13.47
N GLY A 367 -16.09 -10.90 -12.82
CA GLY A 367 -17.28 -11.70 -13.13
C GLY A 367 -18.56 -10.94 -12.74
N LEU A 368 -19.69 -11.34 -13.33
CA LEU A 368 -21.00 -10.88 -12.85
C LEU A 368 -21.21 -11.44 -11.42
N PRO A 369 -21.71 -10.61 -10.48
CA PRO A 369 -22.07 -11.08 -9.15
C PRO A 369 -23.10 -12.21 -9.22
N ASP A 370 -23.03 -13.16 -8.29
CA ASP A 370 -24.03 -14.22 -8.18
C ASP A 370 -25.44 -13.62 -7.97
N PRO A 371 -26.41 -13.84 -8.88
CA PRO A 371 -27.77 -13.32 -8.75
C PRO A 371 -28.46 -13.71 -7.44
N ALA A 372 -28.16 -14.89 -6.88
CA ALA A 372 -28.75 -15.31 -5.61
C ALA A 372 -28.23 -14.46 -4.43
N ALA A 373 -26.92 -14.21 -4.39
CA ALA A 373 -26.31 -13.36 -3.39
C ALA A 373 -26.74 -11.88 -3.53
N ILE A 374 -26.93 -11.40 -4.77
CA ILE A 374 -27.51 -10.08 -5.04
C ILE A 374 -28.94 -9.98 -4.49
N ALA A 375 -29.80 -10.95 -4.80
CA ALA A 375 -31.17 -10.95 -4.31
C ALA A 375 -31.24 -10.98 -2.78
N GLU A 376 -30.38 -11.79 -2.12
CA GLU A 376 -30.29 -11.84 -0.66
C GLU A 376 -29.80 -10.51 -0.07
N GLY A 377 -28.72 -9.94 -0.61
CA GLY A 377 -28.20 -8.65 -0.18
C GLY A 377 -29.21 -7.51 -0.38
N ALA A 378 -29.90 -7.48 -1.52
CA ALA A 378 -30.94 -6.51 -1.82
C ALA A 378 -32.13 -6.63 -0.85
N ALA A 379 -32.54 -7.85 -0.48
CA ALA A 379 -33.58 -8.08 0.50
C ALA A 379 -33.19 -7.57 1.90
N VAL A 380 -31.96 -7.87 2.34
CA VAL A 380 -31.40 -7.38 3.61
C VAL A 380 -31.38 -5.84 3.66
N LEU A 381 -30.83 -5.20 2.62
CA LEU A 381 -30.67 -3.75 2.58
C LEU A 381 -32.01 -3.02 2.42
N SER A 382 -32.97 -3.60 1.68
CA SER A 382 -34.31 -3.02 1.49
C SER A 382 -35.16 -3.07 2.76
N ALA A 383 -35.03 -4.14 3.56
CA ALA A 383 -35.77 -4.30 4.81
C ALA A 383 -35.25 -3.40 5.95
N ALA A 384 -34.01 -2.89 5.82
CA ALA A 384 -33.35 -2.08 6.83
C ALA A 384 -34.06 -0.73 7.05
N ALA A 385 -34.26 -0.35 8.31
CA ALA A 385 -34.76 0.97 8.65
C ALA A 385 -33.65 2.04 8.62
N ARG A 386 -32.42 1.65 8.97
CA ARG A 386 -31.23 2.51 9.07
C ARG A 386 -30.02 1.80 8.42
N PRO A 387 -30.09 1.55 7.09
CA PRO A 387 -28.96 1.00 6.35
C PRO A 387 -27.77 1.97 6.35
N LEU A 388 -26.55 1.43 6.35
CA LEU A 388 -25.29 2.17 6.31
C LEU A 388 -24.38 1.60 5.22
N ILE A 389 -23.64 2.45 4.51
CA ILE A 389 -22.52 2.04 3.66
C ILE A 389 -21.22 2.41 4.37
N VAL A 390 -20.30 1.46 4.47
CA VAL A 390 -18.91 1.72 4.87
C VAL A 390 -18.01 1.41 3.67
N ALA A 391 -17.30 2.42 3.18
CA ALA A 391 -16.44 2.33 2.01
C ALA A 391 -15.01 2.77 2.33
N ASN A 392 -14.03 2.11 1.69
CA ASN A 392 -12.62 2.49 1.80
C ASN A 392 -12.05 2.97 0.45
N ARG A 393 -12.25 2.17 -0.61
CA ARG A 393 -11.80 2.48 -1.98
C ARG A 393 -12.94 2.96 -2.91
N GLY A 394 -14.19 2.74 -2.51
CA GLY A 394 -15.39 3.14 -3.25
C GLY A 394 -15.69 2.26 -4.48
N ALA A 395 -16.64 2.72 -5.30
CA ALA A 395 -17.09 2.06 -6.54
C ALA A 395 -17.06 3.01 -7.76
N GLY A 396 -16.30 4.11 -7.66
CA GLY A 396 -16.45 5.26 -8.52
C GLY A 396 -17.55 6.20 -8.01
N TRP A 397 -17.26 7.51 -8.02
CA TRP A 397 -18.10 8.53 -7.38
C TRP A 397 -19.54 8.52 -7.87
N GLN A 398 -19.76 8.49 -9.19
CA GLN A 398 -21.12 8.60 -9.74
C GLN A 398 -22.00 7.42 -9.32
N VAL A 399 -21.51 6.19 -9.48
CA VAL A 399 -22.28 4.98 -9.17
C VAL A 399 -22.61 4.91 -7.68
N LEU A 400 -21.63 5.20 -6.82
CA LEU A 400 -21.86 5.22 -5.37
C LEU A 400 -22.77 6.38 -4.94
N ALA A 401 -22.61 7.57 -5.51
CA ALA A 401 -23.46 8.73 -5.25
C ALA A 401 -24.92 8.42 -5.60
N ASP A 402 -25.16 7.96 -6.83
CA ASP A 402 -26.51 7.63 -7.32
C ASP A 402 -27.16 6.53 -6.47
N PHE A 403 -26.39 5.50 -6.11
CA PHE A 403 -26.87 4.44 -5.24
C PHE A 403 -27.22 4.96 -3.84
N ALA A 404 -26.31 5.70 -3.21
CA ALA A 404 -26.48 6.24 -1.86
C ALA A 404 -27.68 7.19 -1.77
N GLU A 405 -27.86 8.07 -2.76
CA GLU A 405 -29.00 8.98 -2.82
C GLU A 405 -30.31 8.23 -3.08
N ARG A 406 -30.33 7.32 -4.06
CA ARG A 406 -31.53 6.56 -4.44
C ARG A 406 -32.10 5.75 -3.28
N PHE A 407 -31.24 5.15 -2.47
CA PHE A 407 -31.66 4.32 -1.32
C PHE A 407 -31.55 5.02 0.03
N ALA A 408 -31.22 6.32 0.04
CA ALA A 408 -31.05 7.13 1.24
C ALA A 408 -30.13 6.48 2.27
N MET A 409 -28.95 6.03 1.80
CA MET A 409 -27.95 5.34 2.62
C MET A 409 -26.76 6.27 2.86
N PRO A 410 -26.43 6.63 4.12
CA PRO A 410 -25.22 7.36 4.43
C PRO A 410 -23.98 6.52 4.07
N VAL A 411 -22.94 7.17 3.55
CA VAL A 411 -21.64 6.57 3.26
C VAL A 411 -20.61 7.07 4.25
N VAL A 412 -20.01 6.15 5.01
CA VAL A 412 -18.89 6.44 5.89
C VAL A 412 -17.59 5.96 5.23
N GLU A 413 -16.63 6.87 5.16
CA GLU A 413 -15.31 6.66 4.57
C GLU A 413 -14.28 6.34 5.66
N PHE A 414 -14.36 5.15 6.27
CA PHE A 414 -13.43 4.77 7.34
C PHE A 414 -12.10 4.29 6.76
N TRP A 415 -10.99 4.90 7.22
CA TRP A 415 -9.62 4.60 6.75
C TRP A 415 -9.43 4.76 5.22
N ALA A 416 -10.18 5.67 4.61
CA ALA A 416 -10.24 5.78 3.16
C ALA A 416 -8.89 6.11 2.51
N SER A 417 -8.42 5.24 1.62
CA SER A 417 -7.25 5.48 0.78
C SER A 417 -7.58 6.38 -0.41
N ARG A 418 -8.86 6.50 -0.77
CA ARG A 418 -9.40 7.41 -1.79
C ARG A 418 -10.73 7.97 -1.32
N ALA A 419 -11.04 9.21 -1.70
CA ALA A 419 -12.37 9.75 -1.47
C ALA A 419 -13.40 8.91 -2.25
N SER A 420 -14.44 8.41 -1.59
CA SER A 420 -15.48 7.59 -2.22
C SER A 420 -16.64 8.43 -2.74
N LEU A 421 -16.86 9.60 -2.16
CA LEU A 421 -17.83 10.61 -2.57
C LEU A 421 -17.22 12.03 -2.54
N PRO A 422 -17.87 13.01 -3.20
CA PRO A 422 -17.62 14.42 -2.91
C PRO A 422 -17.79 14.72 -1.42
N GLY A 423 -16.88 15.49 -0.82
CA GLY A 423 -16.87 15.76 0.63
C GLY A 423 -18.06 16.60 1.14
N ASP A 424 -18.87 17.17 0.24
CA ASP A 424 -20.12 17.88 0.54
C ASP A 424 -21.38 17.19 0.00
N HIS A 425 -21.24 15.94 -0.49
CA HIS A 425 -22.35 15.14 -0.94
C HIS A 425 -23.38 14.93 0.20
N PRO A 426 -24.71 15.00 -0.07
CA PRO A 426 -25.73 14.94 0.97
C PRO A 426 -25.72 13.62 1.76
N MET A 427 -25.27 12.51 1.15
CA MET A 427 -25.13 11.22 1.82
C MET A 427 -23.74 10.98 2.44
N HIS A 428 -22.82 11.94 2.42
CA HIS A 428 -21.48 11.76 3.01
C HIS A 428 -21.55 11.77 4.55
N GLY A 429 -21.57 10.57 5.15
CA GLY A 429 -21.68 10.32 6.58
C GLY A 429 -20.45 10.73 7.41
N GLY A 430 -19.30 10.93 6.76
CA GLY A 430 -18.06 11.32 7.43
C GLY A 430 -17.07 10.16 7.47
N PHE A 431 -16.16 10.20 8.44
CA PHE A 431 -15.01 9.29 8.52
C PHE A 431 -15.00 8.44 9.80
N ASP A 432 -15.98 8.65 10.69
CA ASP A 432 -16.13 7.89 11.93
C ASP A 432 -17.38 7.00 11.81
N PRO A 433 -17.23 5.67 11.85
CA PRO A 433 -18.36 4.75 11.73
C PRO A 433 -19.20 4.68 13.01
N GLY A 434 -18.66 5.03 14.18
CA GLY A 434 -19.31 4.82 15.48
C GLY A 434 -20.73 5.39 15.57
N PRO A 435 -20.94 6.71 15.35
CA PRO A 435 -22.27 7.32 15.43
C PRO A 435 -23.30 6.68 14.50
N TRP A 436 -22.86 6.11 13.38
CA TRP A 436 -23.74 5.45 12.42
C TRP A 436 -24.00 4.00 12.81
N LEU A 437 -22.97 3.26 13.22
CA LEU A 437 -23.05 1.85 13.62
C LEU A 437 -23.94 1.63 14.84
N GLU A 438 -23.92 2.52 15.84
CA GLU A 438 -24.76 2.43 17.05
C GLU A 438 -26.25 2.24 16.76
N ARG A 439 -26.71 2.64 15.57
CA ARG A 439 -28.11 2.58 15.16
C ARG A 439 -28.34 1.70 13.95
N ALA A 440 -27.29 1.23 13.27
CA ALA A 440 -27.43 0.50 12.03
C ALA A 440 -28.15 -0.84 12.26
N ASP A 441 -29.06 -1.19 11.35
CA ASP A 441 -29.70 -2.52 11.29
C ASP A 441 -29.31 -3.30 10.02
N ALA A 442 -28.67 -2.65 9.05
CA ALA A 442 -27.88 -3.30 8.02
C ALA A 442 -26.65 -2.45 7.63
N VAL A 443 -25.54 -3.10 7.31
CA VAL A 443 -24.31 -2.46 6.85
C VAL A 443 -23.85 -3.09 5.53
N LEU A 444 -23.71 -2.28 4.50
CA LEU A 444 -23.00 -2.62 3.27
C LEU A 444 -21.53 -2.22 3.42
N VAL A 445 -20.65 -3.20 3.58
CA VAL A 445 -19.20 -3.02 3.57
C VAL A 445 -18.72 -3.12 2.13
N LEU A 446 -18.34 -1.99 1.53
CA LEU A 446 -17.98 -1.87 0.12
C LEU A 446 -16.47 -1.70 -0.04
N ASP A 447 -15.79 -2.77 -0.46
CA ASP A 447 -14.33 -2.84 -0.65
C ASP A 447 -13.54 -2.18 0.50
N ALA A 448 -13.90 -2.54 1.74
CA ALA A 448 -13.28 -2.03 2.95
C ALA A 448 -12.66 -3.14 3.81
N MET A 449 -11.33 -3.14 3.88
CA MET A 449 -10.55 -4.13 4.64
C MET A 449 -10.87 -4.04 6.13
N VAL A 450 -10.96 -2.83 6.66
CA VAL A 450 -11.33 -2.55 8.04
C VAL A 450 -12.56 -1.65 8.01
N PRO A 451 -13.78 -2.19 8.23
CA PRO A 451 -15.00 -1.37 8.21
C PRO A 451 -15.23 -0.60 9.51
N TRP A 452 -14.72 -1.09 10.65
CA TRP A 452 -14.71 -0.39 11.94
C TRP A 452 -13.64 -0.97 12.86
N MET A 453 -13.40 -0.32 14.00
CA MET A 453 -12.42 -0.77 14.99
C MET A 453 -13.11 -1.57 16.11
N PRO A 454 -12.93 -2.91 16.20
CA PRO A 454 -13.65 -3.74 17.17
C PRO A 454 -13.41 -3.37 18.64
N ALA A 455 -12.29 -2.69 18.94
CA ALA A 455 -11.99 -2.21 20.29
C ALA A 455 -12.83 -0.98 20.70
N GLU A 456 -13.39 -0.27 19.73
CA GLU A 456 -14.12 0.99 19.93
C GLU A 456 -15.60 0.85 19.59
N GLN A 457 -15.93 0.01 18.60
CA GLN A 457 -17.25 -0.10 18.01
C GLN A 457 -17.66 -1.56 17.88
N ASP A 458 -18.96 -1.81 18.07
CA ASP A 458 -19.60 -3.09 17.79
C ASP A 458 -20.88 -2.85 16.98
N ILE A 459 -21.37 -3.88 16.30
CA ILE A 459 -22.64 -3.82 15.57
C ILE A 459 -23.81 -4.16 16.51
N PRO A 460 -24.97 -3.49 16.38
CA PRO A 460 -26.14 -3.85 17.17
C PRO A 460 -26.56 -5.31 16.94
N ALA A 461 -27.10 -5.94 17.99
CA ALA A 461 -27.63 -7.30 17.87
C ALA A 461 -28.71 -7.36 16.78
N GLY A 462 -28.56 -8.30 15.83
CA GLY A 462 -29.46 -8.45 14.69
C GLY A 462 -29.16 -7.54 13.50
N CYS A 463 -28.16 -6.65 13.59
CA CYS A 463 -27.65 -5.91 12.44
C CYS A 463 -27.02 -6.88 11.43
N LYS A 464 -27.43 -6.78 10.17
CA LYS A 464 -26.96 -7.64 9.09
C LYS A 464 -25.83 -7.00 8.29
N VAL A 465 -24.81 -7.77 7.94
CA VAL A 465 -23.64 -7.26 7.21
C VAL A 465 -23.56 -7.90 5.82
N VAL A 466 -23.63 -7.05 4.80
CA VAL A 466 -23.38 -7.41 3.40
C VAL A 466 -21.98 -6.93 3.04
N GLN A 467 -21.07 -7.84 2.71
CA GLN A 467 -19.72 -7.49 2.23
C GLN A 467 -19.65 -7.61 0.72
N ALA A 468 -19.16 -6.59 0.04
CA ALA A 468 -19.11 -6.50 -1.41
C ALA A 468 -17.74 -6.01 -1.91
N GLY A 469 -17.21 -6.65 -2.95
CA GLY A 469 -15.97 -6.23 -3.60
C GLY A 469 -15.30 -7.34 -4.40
N ALA A 470 -14.13 -7.08 -5.00
CA ALA A 470 -13.42 -8.09 -5.78
C ALA A 470 -12.95 -9.29 -4.91
N ASP A 471 -12.63 -9.02 -3.65
CA ASP A 471 -12.40 -10.01 -2.61
C ASP A 471 -13.10 -9.54 -1.32
N PRO A 472 -14.40 -9.84 -1.14
CA PRO A 472 -15.18 -9.31 -0.02
C PRO A 472 -14.72 -9.87 1.33
N LEU A 473 -13.98 -10.98 1.34
CA LEU A 473 -13.46 -11.58 2.57
C LEU A 473 -12.04 -11.11 2.90
N PHE A 474 -11.34 -10.46 1.96
CA PHE A 474 -9.93 -10.10 2.08
C PHE A 474 -9.08 -11.33 2.45
N SER A 475 -9.13 -12.32 1.56
CA SER A 475 -8.49 -13.64 1.70
C SER A 475 -6.97 -13.60 1.90
N ASP A 476 -6.31 -12.47 1.61
CA ASP A 476 -4.89 -12.22 1.85
C ASP A 476 -4.59 -11.58 3.22
N VAL A 477 -5.57 -11.50 4.10
CA VAL A 477 -5.43 -11.06 5.49
C VAL A 477 -5.64 -12.26 6.41
N PRO A 478 -4.58 -12.75 7.11
CA PRO A 478 -4.66 -13.97 7.91
C PRO A 478 -5.70 -13.95 9.03
N MET A 479 -5.93 -12.78 9.64
CA MET A 479 -6.90 -12.60 10.71
C MET A 479 -7.81 -11.42 10.38
N ARG A 480 -9.03 -11.74 9.92
CA ARG A 480 -10.10 -10.76 9.68
C ARG A 480 -11.43 -11.38 10.08
N GLY A 481 -11.92 -11.01 11.26
CA GLY A 481 -13.11 -11.62 11.87
C GLY A 481 -14.41 -10.83 11.73
N PHE A 482 -14.49 -9.87 10.80
CA PHE A 482 -15.71 -9.08 10.61
C PHE A 482 -16.86 -9.96 10.08
N PRO A 483 -18.08 -9.81 10.59
CA PRO A 483 -19.23 -10.59 10.14
C PRO A 483 -19.55 -10.31 8.67
N ALA A 484 -20.08 -11.32 7.99
CA ALA A 484 -20.58 -11.25 6.62
C ALA A 484 -21.78 -12.20 6.51
N ASP A 485 -22.98 -11.69 6.74
CA ASP A 485 -24.22 -12.45 6.54
C ASP A 485 -24.42 -12.76 5.05
N VAL A 486 -24.03 -11.83 4.17
CA VAL A 486 -23.98 -12.00 2.72
C VAL A 486 -22.62 -11.52 2.21
N ALA A 487 -21.97 -12.32 1.35
CA ALA A 487 -20.71 -11.96 0.71
C ALA A 487 -20.88 -11.98 -0.81
N ILE A 488 -20.63 -10.84 -1.45
CA ILE A 488 -20.87 -10.63 -2.88
C ILE A 488 -19.54 -10.30 -3.56
N ALA A 489 -18.99 -11.28 -4.29
CA ALA A 489 -17.79 -11.09 -5.09
C ALA A 489 -18.14 -10.42 -6.42
N GLY A 490 -17.47 -9.33 -6.75
CA GLY A 490 -17.67 -8.60 -8.01
C GLY A 490 -16.99 -7.25 -8.03
N ASP A 491 -17.00 -6.60 -9.20
CA ASP A 491 -16.62 -5.19 -9.26
C ASP A 491 -17.58 -4.35 -8.40
N PRO A 492 -17.10 -3.48 -7.51
CA PRO A 492 -17.96 -2.68 -6.64
C PRO A 492 -19.05 -1.91 -7.39
N ALA A 493 -18.77 -1.35 -8.57
CA ALA A 493 -19.77 -0.62 -9.36
C ALA A 493 -20.84 -1.57 -9.89
N ALA A 494 -20.43 -2.70 -10.48
CA ALA A 494 -21.35 -3.71 -10.99
C ALA A 494 -22.22 -4.33 -9.87
N VAL A 495 -21.66 -4.51 -8.67
CA VAL A 495 -22.43 -4.99 -7.50
C VAL A 495 -23.49 -3.95 -7.09
N LEU A 496 -23.13 -2.67 -7.03
CA LEU A 496 -24.11 -1.61 -6.69
C LEU A 496 -25.21 -1.50 -7.74
N GLU A 497 -24.88 -1.59 -9.04
CA GLU A 497 -25.86 -1.58 -10.12
C GLU A 497 -26.83 -2.77 -10.03
N ALA A 498 -26.31 -3.97 -9.77
CA ALA A 498 -27.11 -5.18 -9.62
C ALA A 498 -27.99 -5.12 -8.35
N LEU A 499 -27.46 -4.68 -7.22
CA LEU A 499 -28.25 -4.44 -6.00
C LEU A 499 -29.35 -3.40 -6.25
N ALA A 500 -29.04 -2.31 -6.97
CA ALA A 500 -30.00 -1.25 -7.26
C ALA A 500 -31.17 -1.70 -8.16
N ALA A 501 -30.98 -2.76 -8.95
CA ALA A 501 -32.03 -3.35 -9.76
C ALA A 501 -33.06 -4.12 -8.90
N ASP A 502 -32.60 -4.76 -7.83
CA ASP A 502 -33.41 -5.65 -7.00
C ASP A 502 -33.92 -4.99 -5.70
N MET A 503 -33.33 -3.87 -5.29
CA MET A 503 -33.71 -3.16 -4.07
C MET A 503 -35.01 -2.35 -4.21
N ALA A 504 -35.83 -2.39 -3.16
CA ALA A 504 -37.03 -1.57 -3.02
C ALA A 504 -36.67 -0.10 -2.65
N PRO A 505 -37.50 0.88 -3.04
CA PRO A 505 -37.27 2.28 -2.67
C PRO A 505 -37.36 2.47 -1.14
N PRO A 506 -36.61 3.43 -0.57
CA PRO A 506 -36.65 3.69 0.87
C PRO A 506 -38.00 4.31 1.28
N PRO A 507 -38.40 4.19 2.56
CA PRO A 507 -39.51 4.93 3.14
C PRO A 507 -39.37 6.45 2.94
N LYS A 508 -40.51 7.12 2.76
CA LYS A 508 -40.57 8.57 2.61
C LYS A 508 -39.94 9.28 3.80
N GLY A 509 -39.15 10.33 3.53
CA GLY A 509 -38.50 11.17 4.55
C GLY A 509 -37.14 10.66 5.04
N ARG A 510 -36.74 9.41 4.74
CA ARG A 510 -35.41 8.90 5.14
C ARG A 510 -34.27 9.73 4.53
N GLY A 511 -34.38 10.08 3.25
CA GLY A 511 -33.36 10.89 2.55
C GLY A 511 -33.11 12.23 3.23
N ASP A 512 -34.18 12.95 3.60
CA ASP A 512 -34.08 14.25 4.27
C ASP A 512 -33.45 14.11 5.68
N GLU A 513 -33.82 13.06 6.42
CA GLU A 513 -33.24 12.78 7.73
C GLU A 513 -31.74 12.51 7.64
N VAL A 514 -31.33 11.64 6.71
CA VAL A 514 -29.92 11.28 6.48
C VAL A 514 -29.13 12.51 6.03
N ALA A 515 -29.63 13.25 5.04
CA ALA A 515 -28.98 14.45 4.52
C ALA A 515 -28.79 15.52 5.60
N ARG A 516 -29.78 15.72 6.48
CA ARG A 516 -29.66 16.62 7.62
C ARG A 516 -28.56 16.16 8.57
N ARG A 517 -28.52 14.87 8.92
CA ARG A 517 -27.51 14.31 9.83
C ARG A 517 -26.08 14.39 9.25
N CYS A 518 -25.91 14.10 7.96
CA CYS A 518 -24.63 14.23 7.26
C CYS A 518 -24.14 15.69 7.27
N ARG A 519 -25.04 16.65 7.00
CA ARG A 519 -24.75 18.08 7.06
C ARG A 519 -24.32 18.52 8.46
N GLU A 520 -25.08 18.16 9.49
CA GLU A 520 -24.76 18.47 10.90
C GLU A 520 -23.39 17.90 11.30
N GLY A 521 -23.10 16.65 10.90
CA GLY A 521 -21.80 16.04 11.14
C GLY A 521 -20.66 16.77 10.44
N ARG A 522 -20.86 17.22 9.20
CA ARG A 522 -19.87 18.01 8.45
C ARG A 522 -19.62 19.37 9.11
N GLU A 523 -20.68 20.08 9.49
CA GLU A 523 -20.58 21.36 10.18
C GLU A 523 -19.83 21.24 11.51
N ALA A 524 -20.11 20.19 12.28
CA ALA A 524 -19.40 19.90 13.53
C ALA A 524 -17.90 19.65 13.31
N ARG A 525 -17.52 18.87 12.28
CA ARG A 525 -16.12 18.62 11.93
C ARG A 525 -15.39 19.90 11.51
N ILE A 526 -16.03 20.74 10.71
CA ILE A 526 -15.49 22.05 10.31
C ILE A 526 -15.31 22.94 11.53
N ALA A 527 -16.33 23.06 12.40
CA ALA A 527 -16.23 23.87 13.61
C ALA A 527 -15.09 23.41 14.54
N ALA A 528 -14.91 22.09 14.70
CA ALA A 528 -13.80 21.52 15.47
C ALA A 528 -12.43 21.88 14.86
N ALA A 529 -12.30 21.83 13.53
CA ALA A 529 -11.08 22.24 12.82
C ALA A 529 -10.79 23.75 13.00
N GLU A 530 -11.80 24.61 12.90
CA GLU A 530 -11.68 26.07 13.07
C GLU A 530 -11.23 26.45 14.49
N ALA A 531 -11.70 25.71 15.50
CA ALA A 531 -11.31 25.93 16.90
C ALA A 531 -9.82 25.65 17.19
N GLY A 532 -9.15 24.92 16.30
CA GLY A 532 -7.74 24.55 16.44
C GLY A 532 -6.75 25.56 15.84
N ASN A 533 -7.14 26.83 15.68
CA ASN A 533 -6.37 27.90 15.06
C ASN A 533 -5.31 28.58 15.97
N GLY A 534 -5.03 27.98 17.13
CA GLY A 534 -4.06 28.50 18.12
C GLY A 534 -2.60 28.13 17.83
N THR A 535 -1.74 28.31 18.83
CA THR A 535 -0.31 27.94 18.80
C THR A 535 -0.01 26.86 19.85
N PRO A 536 0.44 25.65 19.47
CA PRO A 536 0.60 25.18 18.08
C PRO A 536 -0.76 24.98 17.38
N MET A 537 -0.78 25.12 16.06
CA MET A 537 -1.96 24.85 15.24
C MET A 537 -2.31 23.36 15.28
N SER A 538 -3.61 23.03 15.26
CA SER A 538 -4.05 21.64 15.11
C SER A 538 -3.92 21.16 13.66
N PRO A 539 -3.77 19.83 13.43
CA PRO A 539 -3.81 19.27 12.07
C PRO A 539 -5.12 19.58 11.33
N GLY A 540 -6.26 19.55 12.03
CA GLY A 540 -7.56 19.89 11.46
C GLY A 540 -7.62 21.34 10.95
N TRP A 541 -7.02 22.28 11.70
CA TRP A 541 -6.89 23.67 11.26
C TRP A 541 -6.01 23.80 10.01
N VAL A 542 -4.89 23.08 9.94
CA VAL A 542 -4.02 23.06 8.75
C VAL A 542 -4.80 22.55 7.54
N ALA A 543 -5.52 21.44 7.67
CA ALA A 543 -6.39 20.92 6.61
C ALA A 543 -7.46 21.95 6.19
N ARG A 544 -8.10 22.62 7.14
CA ARG A 544 -9.08 23.67 6.84
C ARG A 544 -8.48 24.84 6.06
N CYS A 545 -7.26 25.24 6.39
CA CYS A 545 -6.53 26.27 5.65
C CYS A 545 -6.19 25.82 4.22
N LEU A 546 -5.78 24.56 4.03
CA LEU A 546 -5.55 23.98 2.71
C LEU A 546 -6.85 23.95 1.88
N ASP A 547 -7.97 23.49 2.46
CA ASP A 547 -9.27 23.45 1.80
C ASP A 547 -9.72 24.82 1.26
N ARG A 548 -9.38 25.91 1.95
CA ARG A 548 -9.69 27.27 1.51
C ARG A 548 -8.76 27.79 0.41
N ALA A 549 -7.54 27.28 0.35
CA ALA A 549 -6.49 27.78 -0.53
C ALA A 549 -6.37 26.98 -1.83
N LEU A 550 -6.70 25.69 -1.80
CA LEU A 550 -6.62 24.79 -2.93
C LEU A 550 -7.84 24.97 -3.86
N PRO A 551 -7.65 24.89 -5.18
CA PRO A 551 -8.78 24.81 -6.11
C PRO A 551 -9.51 23.46 -5.98
N ASP A 552 -10.76 23.41 -6.44
CA ASP A 552 -11.60 22.19 -6.43
C ASP A 552 -10.97 20.99 -7.13
N ASP A 553 -10.03 21.26 -8.03
CA ASP A 553 -9.40 20.31 -8.93
C ASP A 553 -7.98 19.90 -8.49
N ALA A 554 -7.60 20.30 -7.27
CA ALA A 554 -6.33 19.96 -6.64
C ALA A 554 -6.24 18.48 -6.27
N MET A 555 -5.03 17.94 -6.36
CA MET A 555 -4.69 16.58 -5.95
C MET A 555 -3.90 16.62 -4.65
N ILE A 556 -4.38 15.90 -3.64
CA ILE A 556 -3.81 15.86 -2.31
C ILE A 556 -3.30 14.44 -2.05
N PHE A 557 -1.97 14.33 -1.87
CA PHE A 557 -1.35 13.15 -1.27
C PHE A 557 -1.26 13.35 0.24
N ASN A 558 -1.78 12.39 1.02
CA ASN A 558 -1.80 12.50 2.48
C ASN A 558 -1.31 11.22 3.17
N GLU A 559 -0.13 11.29 3.79
CA GLU A 559 0.38 10.17 4.60
C GLU A 559 -0.08 10.28 6.06
N LEU A 560 0.30 11.35 6.77
CA LEU A 560 -0.11 11.63 8.16
C LEU A 560 -0.29 13.13 8.45
N GLY A 561 -0.55 13.93 7.41
CA GLY A 561 -0.50 15.39 7.46
C GLY A 561 -1.85 16.03 7.77
N ALA A 562 -2.61 16.29 6.71
CA ALA A 562 -3.86 17.05 6.76
C ALA A 562 -5.05 16.09 6.87
N PRO A 563 -5.82 16.06 7.98
CA PRO A 563 -6.95 15.15 8.12
C PRO A 563 -7.99 15.37 7.03
N LEU A 564 -8.32 14.30 6.29
CA LEU A 564 -9.36 14.31 5.26
C LEU A 564 -10.71 14.83 5.79
N ALA A 565 -10.99 14.58 7.07
CA ALA A 565 -12.18 15.05 7.78
C ALA A 565 -12.43 16.57 7.75
N ALA A 566 -11.39 17.36 7.51
CA ALA A 566 -11.45 18.82 7.43
C ALA A 566 -11.23 19.37 6.01
N LEU A 567 -11.15 18.49 5.00
CA LEU A 567 -11.06 18.81 3.58
C LEU A 567 -12.40 18.55 2.89
N THR A 568 -12.70 19.31 1.83
CA THR A 568 -13.84 19.10 0.93
C THR A 568 -13.31 18.68 -0.43
N VAL A 569 -13.09 17.37 -0.61
CA VAL A 569 -12.63 16.82 -1.90
C VAL A 569 -13.77 16.89 -2.92
N ARG A 570 -13.49 17.46 -4.10
CA ARG A 570 -14.47 17.67 -5.20
C ARG A 570 -14.08 17.03 -6.53
N ASP A 571 -12.92 16.39 -6.58
CA ASP A 571 -12.46 15.61 -7.72
C ASP A 571 -12.22 14.15 -7.26
N PRO A 572 -12.68 13.12 -8.00
CA PRO A 572 -12.45 11.71 -7.65
C PRO A 572 -10.97 11.30 -7.59
N LEU A 573 -10.07 12.06 -8.22
CA LEU A 573 -8.62 11.90 -8.11
C LEU A 573 -8.00 12.95 -7.17
N GLY A 574 -8.83 13.76 -6.51
CA GLY A 574 -8.41 14.88 -5.68
C GLY A 574 -7.79 14.48 -4.33
N TYR A 575 -7.94 13.21 -3.93
CA TYR A 575 -7.34 12.69 -2.71
C TYR A 575 -6.86 11.25 -2.86
N PHE A 576 -5.64 11.00 -2.40
CA PHE A 576 -5.11 9.67 -2.17
C PHE A 576 -4.27 9.68 -0.89
N GLY A 577 -4.56 8.75 0.01
CA GLY A 577 -3.87 8.57 1.28
C GLY A 577 -3.21 7.21 1.40
N GLY A 578 -2.25 7.09 2.31
CA GLY A 578 -1.67 5.79 2.65
C GLY A 578 -2.67 4.89 3.37
N SER A 579 -2.65 3.58 3.08
CA SER A 579 -3.40 2.55 3.81
C SER A 579 -2.86 2.24 5.20
#